data_AF-A0A967TKB0-F1
#
_entry.id   AF-A0A967TKB0-F1
#
_cell.length_a   1.000
_cell.length_b   1.000
_cell.length_c   1.000
_cell.angle_alpha   90.00
_cell.angle_beta   90.00
_cell.angle_gamma   90.00
#
_symmetry.space_group_name_H-M   'P 1'
#
loop_
_entity.id
_entity.type
_entity.pdbx_description
1 polymer ?
#
loop_
_entity_poly.entity_id
_entity_poly.type
_entity_poly.pdbx_seq_one_letter_code
_entity_poly.pdbx_strand_id
1 'polypeptide(L)' 'GLGLSTNVFGGAFFMLTGTHGTHVAVGVIWLLSLFFTSLRGELKEDGALKVDTMALYWHFVDVIWIVIFTVVYLFVYV' A
#
# COMPACT_ATOMS: atom_id res chain seq x y z
N GLY A 1 6.17 -24.35 11.46
CA GLY A 1 5.87 -22.90 11.57
C GLY A 1 6.13 -22.24 10.24
N LEU A 2 5.39 -21.18 9.89
CA LEU A 2 5.62 -20.38 8.69
C LEU A 2 6.79 -19.41 8.95
N GLY A 3 7.94 -19.69 8.36
CA GLY A 3 9.10 -18.80 8.40
C GLY A 3 9.65 -18.53 7.00
N LEU A 4 10.36 -17.41 6.83
CA LEU A 4 10.96 -16.95 5.57
C LEU A 4 11.77 -18.03 4.84
N SER A 5 12.37 -18.97 5.59
CA SER A 5 13.23 -20.04 5.10
C SER A 5 12.62 -21.45 5.20
N THR A 6 11.38 -21.58 5.68
CA THR A 6 10.80 -22.91 5.98
C THR A 6 10.13 -23.56 4.76
N ASN A 7 9.65 -22.75 3.80
CA ASN A 7 9.06 -23.21 2.54
C ASN A 7 9.05 -22.05 1.51
N VAL A 8 9.24 -22.35 0.23
CA VAL A 8 9.15 -21.40 -0.91
C VAL A 8 7.84 -20.61 -0.88
N PHE A 9 6.71 -21.25 -0.53
CA PHE A 9 5.42 -20.57 -0.38
C PHE A 9 5.44 -19.51 0.74
N GLY A 10 6.00 -19.85 1.91
CA GLY A 10 6.13 -18.91 3.02
C GLY A 10 7.05 -17.74 2.70
N GLY A 11 8.17 -18.00 2.02
CA GLY A 11 9.09 -16.96 1.55
C GLY A 11 8.43 -16.00 0.56
N ALA A 12 7.73 -16.54 -0.46
CA ALA A 12 7.00 -15.73 -1.44
C ALA A 12 5.86 -14.93 -0.78
N PHE A 13 5.13 -15.53 0.17
CA PHE A 13 4.08 -14.87 0.94
C PHE A 13 4.61 -13.66 1.71
N PHE A 14 5.67 -13.83 2.49
CA PHE A 14 6.26 -12.74 3.28
C PHE A 14 6.89 -11.66 2.40
N MET A 15 7.48 -12.04 1.26
CA MET A 15 8.04 -11.08 0.32
C MET A 15 6.95 -10.24 -0.35
N LEU A 16 5.89 -10.86 -0.89
CA LEU A 16 4.75 -10.15 -1.51
C LEU A 16 4.00 -9.28 -0.49
N THR A 17 3.60 -9.86 0.63
CA THR A 17 2.81 -9.14 1.64
C THR A 17 3.65 -8.08 2.36
N GLY A 18 4.93 -8.36 2.62
CA GLY A 18 5.86 -7.42 3.27
C GLY A 18 6.22 -6.23 2.38
N THR A 19 6.48 -6.46 1.09
CA THR A 19 6.73 -5.36 0.13
C THR A 19 5.48 -4.49 -0.02
N HIS A 20 4.31 -5.10 -0.13
CA HIS A 20 3.04 -4.37 -0.18
C HIS A 20 2.78 -3.56 1.09
N GLY A 21 2.93 -4.16 2.28
CA GLY A 21 2.76 -3.47 3.56
C GLY A 21 3.71 -2.28 3.73
N THR A 22 4.93 -2.38 3.19
CA THR A 22 5.89 -1.26 3.16
C THR A 22 5.35 -0.08 2.33
N HIS A 23 4.76 -0.36 1.15
CA HIS A 23 4.15 0.69 0.32
C HIS A 23 2.94 1.33 1.00
N VAL A 24 2.08 0.52 1.65
CA VAL A 24 0.95 1.05 2.44
C VAL A 24 1.46 1.99 3.54
N ALA A 25 2.50 1.60 4.29
CA ALA A 25 3.06 2.45 5.34
C ALA A 25 3.59 3.79 4.80
N VAL A 26 4.32 3.76 3.67
CA VAL A 26 4.78 4.99 2.98
C VAL A 26 3.59 5.85 2.55
N GLY A 27 2.56 5.23 1.99
CA GLY A 27 1.33 5.93 1.59
C GLY A 27 0.63 6.61 2.76
N VAL A 28 0.50 5.93 3.91
CA VAL A 28 -0.15 6.48 5.09
C VAL A 28 0.62 7.71 5.60
N ILE A 29 1.96 7.63 5.64
CA ILE A 29 2.80 8.76 6.05
C ILE A 29 2.61 9.96 5.11
N TRP A 30 2.51 9.71 3.80
CA TRP A 30 2.29 10.77 2.83
C TRP A 30 0.88 11.38 2.94
N LEU A 31 -0.16 10.55 3.12
CA LEU A 31 -1.53 11.02 3.38
C LEU A 31 -1.60 11.88 4.64
N LEU A 32 -0.98 11.43 5.74
CA LEU A 32 -0.93 12.18 6.99
C LEU A 32 -0.23 13.52 6.79
N SER A 33 0.88 13.54 6.06
CA SER A 33 1.60 14.77 5.75
C SER A 33 0.73 15.76 4.96
N LEU A 34 0.02 15.30 3.92
CA LEU A 34 -0.93 16.14 3.16
C LEU A 34 -2.12 16.58 4.02
N PHE A 35 -2.61 15.74 4.91
CA PHE A 35 -3.69 16.07 5.85
C PHE A 35 -3.27 17.19 6.80
N PHE A 36 -2.08 17.12 7.39
CA PHE A 36 -1.55 18.19 8.24
C PHE A 36 -1.30 19.49 7.46
N THR A 37 -0.79 19.41 6.22
CA THR A 37 -0.65 20.57 5.34
C THR A 37 -2.01 21.19 4.99
N SER A 38 -3.04 20.36 4.79
CA SER A 38 -4.41 20.81 4.56
C SER A 38 -4.98 21.56 5.76
N LEU A 39 -4.76 21.05 6.99
CA LEU A 39 -5.23 21.69 8.21
C LEU A 39 -4.58 23.06 8.47
N ARG A 40 -3.34 23.25 8.01
CA ARG A 40 -2.63 24.53 8.08
C ARG A 40 -3.08 25.55 7.02
N GLY A 41 -3.91 25.13 6.05
CA GLY A 41 -4.32 25.99 4.93
C GLY A 41 -3.19 26.30 3.94
N GLU A 42 -2.09 25.55 4.00
CA GLU A 42 -0.92 25.75 3.13
C GLU A 42 -1.01 25.01 1.78
N LEU A 43 -2.13 24.32 1.54
CA LEU A 43 -2.47 23.76 0.23
C LEU A 43 -2.85 24.88 -0.73
N LYS A 44 -1.85 25.47 -1.39
CA LYS A 44 -2.03 26.38 -2.54
C LYS A 44 -2.70 25.65 -3.71
N GLU A 45 -3.19 26.38 -4.71
CA GLU A 45 -3.82 25.83 -5.92
C GLU A 45 -2.92 24.81 -6.67
N ASP A 46 -1.60 24.95 -6.57
CA ASP A 46 -0.60 24.00 -7.10
C ASP A 46 -0.51 22.68 -6.27
N GLY A 47 -1.18 22.63 -5.13
CA GLY A 47 -1.33 21.45 -4.28
C GLY A 47 -2.35 20.44 -4.80
N ALA A 48 -3.23 20.84 -5.74
CA ALA A 48 -4.21 19.94 -6.35
C ALA A 48 -3.50 18.76 -7.06
N LEU A 49 -2.44 19.03 -7.82
CA LEU A 49 -1.62 17.99 -8.46
C LEU A 49 -0.97 17.03 -7.45
N LYS A 50 -0.59 17.53 -6.26
CA LYS A 50 -0.01 16.69 -5.20
C LYS A 50 -1.05 15.75 -4.61
N VAL A 51 -2.27 16.24 -4.42
CA VAL A 51 -3.39 15.43 -3.95
C VAL A 51 -3.80 14.40 -4.99
N ASP A 52 -3.92 14.79 -6.26
CA ASP A 52 -4.27 13.86 -7.36
C ASP A 52 -3.22 12.77 -7.55
N THR A 53 -1.94 13.13 -7.50
CA THR A 53 -0.83 12.15 -7.57
C THR A 53 -0.88 11.19 -6.39
N MET A 54 -1.17 11.70 -5.19
CA MET A 54 -1.30 10.86 -4.01
C MET A 54 -2.52 9.95 -4.06
N ALA A 55 -3.66 10.45 -4.57
CA ALA A 55 -4.85 9.64 -4.78
C ALA A 55 -4.57 8.50 -5.77
N LEU A 56 -3.86 8.78 -6.87
CA LEU A 56 -3.45 7.76 -7.84
C LEU A 56 -2.52 6.72 -7.21
N TYR A 57 -1.55 7.16 -6.38
CA TYR A 57 -0.68 6.25 -5.63
C TYR A 57 -1.49 5.35 -4.67
N TRP A 58 -2.45 5.92 -3.95
CA TRP A 58 -3.28 5.16 -3.02
C TRP A 58 -4.15 4.13 -3.73
N HIS A 59 -4.77 4.51 -4.85
CA HIS A 59 -5.53 3.58 -5.70
C HIS A 59 -4.65 2.47 -6.28
N PHE A 60 -3.43 2.78 -6.69
CA PHE A 60 -2.49 1.76 -7.16
C PHE A 60 -2.20 0.73 -6.06
N VAL A 61 -1.93 1.18 -4.83
CA VAL A 61 -1.70 0.29 -3.70
C VAL A 61 -2.94 -0.58 -3.43
N ASP A 62 -4.14 0.00 -3.40
CA ASP A 62 -5.39 -0.73 -3.18
C ASP A 62 -5.63 -1.84 -4.23
N VAL A 63 -5.42 -1.55 -5.52
CA VAL A 63 -5.57 -2.53 -6.60
C VAL A 63 -4.60 -3.71 -6.44
N ILE A 64 -3.34 -3.43 -6.10
CA ILE A 64 -2.34 -4.49 -5.84
C ILE A 64 -2.77 -5.35 -4.65
N TRP A 65 -3.35 -4.76 -3.62
CA TRP A 65 -3.85 -5.52 -2.47
C TRP A 65 -4.97 -6.48 -2.85
N ILE A 66 -5.93 -6.04 -3.67
CA ILE A 66 -7.03 -6.90 -4.16
C ILE A 66 -6.48 -8.12 -4.91
N VAL A 67 -5.47 -7.91 -5.76
CA VAL A 67 -4.81 -9.01 -6.50
C VAL A 67 -4.10 -9.98 -5.55
N ILE A 68 -3.29 -9.45 -4.61
CA ILE A 68 -2.59 -10.28 -3.62
C ILE A 68 -3.59 -11.06 -2.77
N PHE A 69 -4.63 -10.41 -2.26
CA PHE A 69 -5.66 -11.04 -1.45
C PHE A 69 -6.36 -12.18 -2.21
N THR A 70 -6.72 -11.94 -3.47
CA THR A 70 -7.39 -12.93 -4.30
C THR A 70 -6.49 -14.15 -4.57
N VAL A 71 -5.24 -13.94 -4.95
CA VAL A 71 -4.32 -15.04 -5.28
C VAL A 71 -3.88 -15.82 -4.03
N VAL A 72 -3.57 -15.12 -2.95
CA VAL A 72 -2.97 -15.72 -1.75
C VAL A 72 -4.01 -16.29 -0.79
N TYR A 73 -5.15 -15.61 -0.61
CA TYR A 73 -6.14 -15.96 0.40
C TYR A 73 -7.41 -16.61 -0.17
N LEU A 74 -7.78 -16.37 -1.43
CA LEU A 74 -8.97 -16.99 -2.03
C LEU A 74 -8.60 -18.18 -2.92
N PHE A 75 -7.72 -18.00 -3.91
CA PHE A 75 -7.44 -19.03 -4.92
C PHE A 75 -6.66 -20.24 -4.37
N VAL A 76 -5.80 -20.04 -3.37
CA VAL A 76 -5.05 -21.14 -2.73
C VAL A 76 -5.92 -22.02 -1.84
N TYR A 77 -7.08 -21.53 -1.38
CA TYR A 77 -7.97 -22.26 -0.46
C TYR A 77 -9.21 -22.85 -1.16
N VAL A 78 -9.32 -22.70 -2.48
CA VAL A 78 -10.30 -23.34 -3.36
C VAL A 78 -9.63 -24.50 -4.09
#